data_AF-A0A9D6V0K3-F1
#
_entry.id   AF-A0A9D6V0K3-F1
#
_cell.length_a   1.000
_cell.length_b   1.000
_cell.length_c   1.000
_cell.angle_alpha   90.00
_cell.angle_beta   90.00
_cell.angle_gamma   90.00
#
_symmetry.space_group_name_H-M   'P 1'
#
loop_
_entity.id
_entity.type
_entity.pdbx_description
1 polymer ?
#
loop_
_entity_poly.entity_id
_entity_poly.type
_entity_poly.pdbx_seq_one_letter_code
_entity_poly.pdbx_strand_id
1 'polypeptide(L)'
;MKSLITLDGREYEVEVHRQVAISPDSPRLVVVSNLRNSSAVSLLDACLDSIERFTPEPHEVWVIDNNSPRGNVRRLLERPEINVALNRTEPLPPEARAQDVSCPPDQLNWGRYANAVGLELAARLIDPATRYFMSMHMDTLVCRSGWMSFLKGKLRNGTAAAGVRMDRTRTPEGVLHVLGYMVDFALFQELNLDFFPQLPEFDVGDLVTVKLREAGFGVFACPNTVWEPDLVQGIPDCSPLKTLHVDRAFDDDGNVIFLHLGRGIRRSTGEHRNGTSVEEWLLVAENLISASGQS
;
A
#
# COMPACT_ATOMS: atom_id res chain seq x y z
N MET A 1 15.57 -4.55 16.66
CA MET A 1 16.48 -3.41 16.92
C MET A 1 15.62 -2.19 17.22
N LYS A 2 15.93 -1.41 18.27
CA LYS A 2 15.27 -0.12 18.51
C LYS A 2 16.08 0.98 17.83
N SER A 3 15.41 1.88 17.13
CA SER A 3 16.02 3.01 16.44
C SER A 3 15.17 4.26 16.62
N LEU A 4 15.82 5.42 16.61
CA LEU A 4 15.15 6.71 16.49
C LEU A 4 15.34 7.20 15.05
N ILE A 5 14.24 7.52 14.36
CA ILE A 5 14.27 8.05 13.00
C ILE A 5 13.64 9.44 13.01
N THR A 6 14.37 10.43 12.54
CA THR A 6 13.85 11.79 12.39
C THR A 6 13.17 11.95 11.04
N LEU A 7 11.88 12.26 11.07
CA LEU A 7 11.05 12.66 9.93
C LEU A 7 10.33 13.94 10.32
N ASP A 8 10.01 14.83 9.39
CA ASP A 8 9.15 16.01 9.63
C ASP A 8 9.47 16.90 10.87
N GLY A 9 10.71 16.86 11.35
CA GLY A 9 11.14 17.55 12.57
C GLY A 9 10.79 16.82 13.89
N ARG A 10 10.32 15.57 13.84
CA ARG A 10 10.06 14.70 15.01
C ARG A 10 10.86 13.42 14.98
N GLU A 11 11.26 12.97 16.15
CA GLU A 11 11.83 11.63 16.34
C GLU A 11 10.73 10.58 16.51
N TYR A 12 10.85 9.52 15.75
CA TYR A 12 9.98 8.34 15.79
C TYR A 12 10.74 7.17 16.40
N GLU A 13 10.25 6.63 17.53
CA GLU A 13 10.74 5.36 18.09
C GLU A 13 10.23 4.20 17.24
N VAL A 14 11.16 3.46 16.62
CA VAL A 14 10.84 2.31 15.76
C VAL A 14 11.51 1.05 16.27
N GLU A 15 10.72 -0.01 16.48
CA GLU A 15 11.20 -1.36 16.76
C GLU A 15 11.24 -2.16 15.44
N VAL A 16 12.44 -2.46 14.92
CA VAL A 16 12.66 -3.17 13.65
C VAL A 16 12.92 -4.65 13.88
N HIS A 17 12.16 -5.49 13.19
CA HIS A 17 12.26 -6.96 13.14
C HIS A 17 12.47 -7.37 11.68
N ARG A 18 13.74 -7.53 11.29
CA ARG A 18 14.11 -7.94 9.94
C ARG A 18 14.35 -9.45 9.90
N GLN A 19 13.52 -10.17 9.16
CA GLN A 19 13.60 -11.62 8.94
C GLN A 19 14.13 -11.95 7.55
N VAL A 20 13.76 -11.13 6.55
CA VAL A 20 14.06 -11.35 5.15
C VAL A 20 14.99 -10.25 4.64
N ALA A 21 16.01 -10.64 3.90
CA ALA A 21 16.87 -9.74 3.15
C ALA A 21 17.23 -10.39 1.82
N ILE A 22 16.96 -9.68 0.72
CA ILE A 22 17.16 -10.19 -0.64
C ILE A 22 17.88 -9.16 -1.51
N SER A 23 18.15 -9.53 -2.77
CA SER A 23 18.84 -8.68 -3.73
C SER A 23 18.24 -7.27 -3.85
N PRO A 24 19.05 -6.20 -3.95
CA PRO A 24 18.58 -4.86 -4.26
C PRO A 24 17.71 -4.74 -5.52
N ASP A 25 17.84 -5.66 -6.49
CA ASP A 25 17.01 -5.69 -7.72
C ASP A 25 15.59 -6.28 -7.54
N SER A 26 15.30 -6.87 -6.39
CA SER A 26 13.98 -7.40 -6.05
C SER A 26 13.05 -6.31 -5.51
N PRO A 27 11.75 -6.31 -5.82
CA PRO A 27 10.85 -5.29 -5.27
C PRO A 27 10.63 -5.40 -3.76
N ARG A 28 10.51 -4.23 -3.10
CA ARG A 28 10.12 -4.08 -1.69
C ARG A 28 8.67 -3.65 -1.65
N LEU A 29 7.79 -4.53 -1.21
CA LEU A 29 6.37 -4.28 -1.03
C LEU A 29 6.15 -3.73 0.37
N VAL A 30 5.70 -2.49 0.49
CA VAL A 30 5.56 -1.77 1.76
C VAL A 30 4.08 -1.60 2.09
N VAL A 31 3.64 -2.26 3.15
CA VAL A 31 2.27 -2.20 3.65
C VAL A 31 2.26 -1.41 4.96
N VAL A 32 1.58 -0.27 4.98
CA VAL A 32 1.38 0.49 6.23
C VAL A 32 0.13 -0.01 6.94
N SER A 33 0.23 -0.27 8.25
CA SER A 33 -0.87 -0.81 9.06
C SER A 33 -1.20 0.02 10.30
N ASN A 34 -2.47 -0.06 10.72
CA ASN A 34 -2.93 0.35 12.04
C ASN A 34 -4.01 -0.65 12.51
N LEU A 35 -3.59 -1.60 13.33
CA LEU A 35 -4.33 -2.77 13.78
C LEU A 35 -5.05 -2.50 15.11
N ARG A 36 -6.01 -1.58 15.13
CA ARG A 36 -6.77 -1.25 16.35
C ARG A 36 -7.91 -2.21 16.69
N ASN A 37 -8.37 -3.02 15.74
CA ASN A 37 -9.45 -3.98 15.91
C ASN A 37 -9.17 -5.28 15.13
N SER A 38 -9.99 -6.31 15.37
CA SER A 38 -9.87 -7.62 14.72
C SER A 38 -10.09 -7.58 13.21
N SER A 39 -10.93 -6.66 12.71
CA SER A 39 -11.18 -6.51 11.28
C SER A 39 -9.95 -5.98 10.53
N ALA A 40 -9.26 -4.97 11.08
CA ALA A 40 -8.00 -4.45 10.52
C ALA A 40 -6.93 -5.54 10.50
N VAL A 41 -6.87 -6.31 11.58
CA VAL A 41 -6.07 -7.53 11.72
C VAL A 41 -6.39 -8.50 10.56
N SER A 42 -7.64 -8.93 10.37
CA SER A 42 -8.00 -9.85 9.28
C SER A 42 -7.76 -9.28 7.87
N LEU A 43 -7.95 -7.98 7.66
CA LEU A 43 -7.67 -7.32 6.38
C LEU A 43 -6.19 -7.41 6.02
N LEU A 44 -5.30 -7.12 6.97
CA LEU A 44 -3.86 -7.23 6.74
C LEU A 44 -3.45 -8.68 6.45
N ASP A 45 -3.99 -9.67 7.17
CA ASP A 45 -3.66 -11.07 6.88
C ASP A 45 -4.08 -11.45 5.47
N ALA A 46 -5.30 -11.13 5.06
CA ALA A 46 -5.78 -11.41 3.71
C ALA A 46 -4.89 -10.74 2.65
N CYS A 47 -4.42 -9.51 2.90
CA CYS A 47 -3.45 -8.83 2.04
C CYS A 47 -2.14 -9.61 1.95
N LEU A 48 -1.51 -9.94 3.08
CA LEU A 48 -0.23 -10.65 3.15
C LEU A 48 -0.32 -12.05 2.53
N ASP A 49 -1.38 -12.80 2.83
CA ASP A 49 -1.60 -14.15 2.32
C ASP A 49 -1.84 -14.12 0.80
N SER A 50 -2.50 -13.09 0.28
CA SER A 50 -2.63 -12.91 -1.17
C SER A 50 -1.29 -12.60 -1.85
N ILE A 51 -0.42 -11.80 -1.21
CA ILE A 51 0.92 -11.51 -1.71
C ILE A 51 1.75 -12.80 -1.75
N GLU A 52 1.80 -13.53 -0.63
CA GLU A 52 2.53 -14.80 -0.53
C GLU A 52 2.05 -15.79 -1.60
N ARG A 53 0.73 -15.90 -1.77
CA ARG A 53 0.12 -16.83 -2.71
C ARG A 53 0.44 -16.53 -4.16
N PHE A 54 0.33 -15.26 -4.56
CA PHE A 54 0.35 -14.84 -5.96
C PHE A 54 1.66 -14.14 -6.36
N THR A 55 2.70 -14.17 -5.53
CA THR A 55 3.99 -13.54 -5.84
C THR A 55 5.13 -14.54 -5.73
N PRO A 56 5.25 -15.52 -6.65
CA PRO A 56 6.31 -16.53 -6.60
C PRO A 56 7.71 -15.96 -6.89
N GLU A 57 7.77 -14.76 -7.44
CA GLU A 57 9.01 -14.06 -7.77
C GLU A 57 9.73 -13.53 -6.51
N PRO A 58 11.07 -13.40 -6.50
CA PRO A 58 11.78 -12.86 -5.35
C PRO A 58 11.35 -11.43 -4.98
N HIS A 59 10.82 -11.25 -3.76
CA HIS A 59 10.34 -9.98 -3.23
C HIS A 59 10.51 -9.92 -1.70
N GLU A 60 10.51 -8.70 -1.15
CA GLU A 60 10.62 -8.44 0.28
C GLU A 60 9.36 -7.70 0.72
N VAL A 61 8.65 -8.21 1.72
CA VAL A 61 7.48 -7.54 2.29
C VAL A 61 7.88 -6.82 3.57
N TRP A 62 7.56 -5.54 3.66
CA TRP A 62 7.73 -4.72 4.86
C TRP A 62 6.36 -4.28 5.36
N VAL A 63 6.01 -4.67 6.58
CA VAL A 63 4.86 -4.13 7.29
C VAL A 63 5.33 -3.04 8.24
N ILE A 64 4.85 -1.82 8.01
CA ILE A 64 5.12 -0.67 8.88
C ILE A 64 3.88 -0.40 9.73
N ASP A 65 3.94 -0.82 10.99
CA ASP A 65 2.84 -0.66 11.93
C ASP A 65 2.90 0.68 12.64
N ASN A 66 1.86 1.49 12.48
CA ASN A 66 1.73 2.81 13.09
C ASN A 66 1.03 2.75 14.43
N ASN A 67 1.77 2.35 15.46
CA ASN A 67 1.39 2.43 16.86
C ASN A 67 0.14 1.61 17.22
N SER A 68 0.04 0.39 16.70
CA SER A 68 -1.04 -0.52 17.08
C SER A 68 -0.84 -1.12 18.48
N PRO A 69 -1.93 -1.54 19.16
CA PRO A 69 -1.84 -2.27 20.41
C PRO A 69 -0.92 -3.49 20.31
N ARG A 70 -0.06 -3.69 21.32
CA ARG A 70 0.93 -4.78 21.34
C ARG A 70 0.33 -6.17 21.11
N GLY A 71 -0.89 -6.41 21.60
CA GLY A 71 -1.60 -7.67 21.39
C GLY A 71 -1.89 -7.99 19.92
N ASN A 72 -2.20 -6.97 19.12
CA ASN A 72 -2.64 -7.14 17.73
C ASN A 72 -1.47 -7.34 16.76
N VAL A 73 -0.29 -6.80 17.09
CA VAL A 73 0.92 -6.94 16.26
C VAL A 73 1.73 -8.21 16.54
N ARG A 74 1.44 -8.93 17.63
CA ARG A 74 2.23 -10.10 18.06
C ARG A 74 2.41 -11.13 16.94
N ARG A 75 1.31 -11.48 16.28
CA ARG A 75 1.29 -12.44 15.17
C ARG A 75 2.10 -11.99 13.95
N LEU A 76 2.25 -10.69 13.71
CA LEU A 76 3.10 -10.19 12.62
C LEU A 76 4.56 -10.56 12.87
N LEU A 77 4.99 -10.51 14.14
CA LEU A 77 6.36 -10.86 14.54
C LEU A 77 6.65 -12.36 14.44
N GLU A 78 5.60 -13.18 14.33
CA GLU A 78 5.67 -14.63 14.21
C GLU A 78 5.72 -15.10 12.74
N ARG A 79 5.50 -14.20 11.76
CA ARG A 79 5.58 -14.49 10.32
C ARG A 79 7.03 -14.39 9.82
N PRO A 80 7.75 -15.50 9.53
CA PRO A 80 9.15 -15.47 9.10
C PRO A 80 9.37 -14.88 7.70
N GLU A 81 8.33 -14.79 6.90
CA GLU A 81 8.35 -14.36 5.50
C GLU A 81 8.25 -12.83 5.32
N ILE A 82 8.05 -12.07 6.40
CA ILE A 82 7.93 -10.61 6.35
C ILE A 82 8.93 -9.91 7.27
N ASN A 83 9.25 -8.68 6.92
CA ASN A 83 9.89 -7.73 7.82
C ASN A 83 8.83 -6.85 8.49
N VAL A 84 9.06 -6.49 9.75
CA VAL A 84 8.14 -5.66 10.52
C VAL A 84 8.88 -4.50 11.14
N ALA A 85 8.34 -3.28 10.99
CA ALA A 85 8.78 -2.11 11.72
C ALA A 85 7.61 -1.56 12.53
N LEU A 86 7.76 -1.52 13.85
CA LEU A 86 6.72 -1.05 14.76
C LEU A 86 7.06 0.40 15.15
N ASN A 87 6.40 1.37 14.52
CA ASN A 87 6.44 2.75 14.95
C ASN A 87 5.65 2.88 16.26
N ARG A 88 6.33 3.20 17.36
CA ARG A 88 5.74 3.38 18.70
C ARG A 88 5.41 4.84 19.01
N THR A 89 5.55 5.72 18.01
CA THR A 89 5.25 7.14 18.10
C THR A 89 4.01 7.45 17.27
N GLU A 90 2.96 8.01 17.90
CA GLU A 90 1.72 8.34 17.21
C GLU A 90 1.99 9.32 16.03
N PRO A 91 1.69 8.93 14.78
CA PRO A 91 2.03 9.71 13.60
C PRO A 91 1.01 10.83 13.37
N LEU A 92 1.27 11.95 14.02
CA LEU A 92 0.44 13.16 13.97
C LEU A 92 1.15 14.25 13.17
N PRO A 93 0.45 15.08 12.39
CA PRO A 93 1.06 16.22 11.71
C PRO A 93 1.44 17.34 12.69
N PRO A 94 2.33 18.27 12.29
CA PRO A 94 2.79 19.36 13.16
C PRO A 94 1.66 20.16 13.82
N GLU A 95 0.61 20.48 13.08
CA GLU A 95 -0.55 21.23 13.56
C GLU A 95 -1.39 20.49 14.61
N ALA A 96 -1.37 19.15 14.61
CA ALA A 96 -2.04 18.35 15.62
C ALA A 96 -1.19 18.22 16.89
N ARG A 97 0.14 18.17 16.77
CA ARG A 97 1.07 18.07 17.91
C ARG A 97 1.01 19.28 18.84
N ALA A 98 0.68 20.44 18.29
CA ALA A 98 0.58 21.70 19.04
C ALA A 98 -0.75 21.85 19.79
N GLN A 99 -1.72 20.95 19.60
CA GLN A 99 -3.02 21.03 20.26
C GLN A 99 -2.95 20.62 21.74
N ASP A 100 -3.80 21.25 22.55
CA ASP A 100 -3.82 21.11 24.00
C ASP A 100 -4.04 19.66 24.46
N VAL A 101 -3.34 19.27 25.54
CA VAL A 101 -3.15 17.90 26.02
C VAL A 101 -4.44 17.28 26.59
N SER A 102 -5.50 18.07 26.74
CA SER A 102 -6.76 17.66 27.37
C SER A 102 -7.54 16.62 26.55
N CYS A 103 -7.34 16.57 25.22
CA CYS A 103 -7.84 15.51 24.35
C CYS A 103 -6.73 15.12 23.37
N PRO A 104 -5.93 14.08 23.67
CA PRO A 104 -4.81 13.73 22.81
C PRO A 104 -5.31 13.41 21.40
N PRO A 105 -4.77 14.05 20.37
CA PRO A 105 -5.19 13.83 19.00
C PRO A 105 -4.95 12.38 18.59
N ASP A 106 -5.95 11.78 17.95
CA ASP A 106 -5.90 10.41 17.43
C ASP A 106 -5.49 10.42 15.95
N GLN A 107 -4.50 9.60 15.57
CA GLN A 107 -4.10 9.45 14.16
C GLN A 107 -5.26 9.04 13.24
N LEU A 108 -6.36 8.49 13.78
CA LEU A 108 -7.55 8.16 12.99
C LEU A 108 -8.14 9.37 12.24
N ASN A 109 -8.00 10.57 12.81
CA ASN A 109 -8.40 11.82 12.14
C ASN A 109 -7.37 12.29 11.08
N TRP A 110 -6.17 11.71 11.12
CA TRP A 110 -5.00 12.08 10.31
C TRP A 110 -4.49 10.90 9.47
N GLY A 111 -5.38 9.97 9.09
CA GLY A 111 -4.98 8.71 8.44
C GLY A 111 -4.12 8.87 7.19
N ARG A 112 -4.30 9.96 6.43
CA ARG A 112 -3.42 10.32 5.30
C ARG A 112 -1.99 10.59 5.76
N TYR A 113 -1.83 11.49 6.72
CA TYR A 113 -0.52 11.82 7.27
C TYR A 113 0.13 10.59 7.93
N ALA A 114 -0.65 9.81 8.68
CA ALA A 114 -0.18 8.57 9.29
C ALA A 114 0.35 7.59 8.23
N ASN A 115 -0.37 7.42 7.11
CA ASN A 115 0.09 6.60 6.00
C ASN A 115 1.42 7.10 5.43
N ALA A 116 1.55 8.41 5.20
CA ALA A 116 2.80 9.01 4.71
C ALA A 116 3.98 8.74 5.65
N VAL A 117 3.80 8.94 6.97
CA VAL A 117 4.84 8.62 7.96
C VAL A 117 5.26 7.14 7.87
N GLY A 118 4.31 6.23 7.71
CA GLY A 118 4.62 4.80 7.56
C GLY A 118 5.50 4.53 6.33
N LEU A 119 5.17 5.13 5.19
CA LEU A 119 5.95 4.98 3.94
C LEU A 119 7.34 5.63 4.05
N GLU A 120 7.43 6.80 4.67
CA GLU A 120 8.70 7.49 4.92
C GLU A 120 9.61 6.69 5.85
N LEU A 121 9.06 6.12 6.92
CA LEU A 121 9.82 5.22 7.79
C LEU A 121 10.34 4.01 7.00
N ALA A 122 9.51 3.42 6.12
CA ALA A 122 9.96 2.35 5.25
C ALA A 122 11.14 2.79 4.37
N ALA A 123 11.01 3.94 3.70
CA ALA A 123 12.04 4.49 2.82
C ALA A 123 13.39 4.73 3.53
N ARG A 124 13.38 5.02 4.84
CA ARG A 124 14.59 5.13 5.67
C ARG A 124 15.14 3.80 6.17
N LEU A 125 14.32 2.76 6.26
CA LEU A 125 14.68 1.45 6.82
C LEU A 125 15.16 0.46 5.77
N ILE A 126 14.62 0.52 4.55
CA ILE A 126 15.04 -0.36 3.47
C ILE A 126 16.46 -0.02 3.01
N ASP A 127 17.11 -1.01 2.39
CA ASP A 127 18.45 -0.81 1.83
C ASP A 127 18.42 0.32 0.79
N PRO A 128 19.25 1.37 0.91
CA PRO A 128 19.30 2.45 -0.07
C PRO A 128 19.72 2.00 -1.47
N ALA A 129 20.33 0.83 -1.63
CA ALA A 129 20.58 0.24 -2.95
C ALA A 129 19.32 -0.36 -3.60
N THR A 130 18.20 -0.47 -2.87
CA THR A 130 16.93 -1.01 -3.37
C THR A 130 16.52 -0.29 -4.64
N ARG A 131 16.23 -1.05 -5.69
CA ARG A 131 15.84 -0.48 -6.98
C ARG A 131 14.35 -0.18 -7.09
N TYR A 132 13.50 -0.97 -6.44
CA TYR A 132 12.06 -0.87 -6.58
C TYR A 132 11.38 -0.80 -5.22
N PHE A 133 10.66 0.29 -4.99
CA PHE A 133 9.79 0.49 -3.83
C PHE A 133 8.36 0.43 -4.32
N MET A 134 7.52 -0.40 -3.69
CA MET A 134 6.10 -0.46 -4.00
C MET A 134 5.27 -0.20 -2.75
N SER A 135 4.48 0.87 -2.76
CA SER A 135 3.53 1.15 -1.68
C SER A 135 2.27 0.30 -1.85
N MET A 136 1.73 -0.19 -0.76
CA MET A 136 0.49 -0.98 -0.72
C MET A 136 -0.36 -0.58 0.49
N HIS A 137 -1.67 -0.55 0.30
CA HIS A 137 -2.59 -0.49 1.44
C HIS A 137 -2.85 -1.89 2.02
N MET A 138 -3.11 -1.96 3.32
CA MET A 138 -3.44 -3.21 4.01
C MET A 138 -4.81 -3.81 3.64
N ASP A 139 -5.67 -3.08 2.92
CA ASP A 139 -7.00 -3.53 2.45
C ASP A 139 -6.99 -3.87 0.95
N THR A 140 -5.88 -4.43 0.48
CA THR A 140 -5.66 -4.84 -0.92
C THR A 140 -5.54 -6.35 -1.05
N LEU A 141 -5.86 -6.86 -2.24
CA LEU A 141 -5.63 -8.27 -2.59
C LEU A 141 -4.91 -8.35 -3.93
N VAL A 142 -3.88 -9.18 -3.97
CA VAL A 142 -3.31 -9.67 -5.22
C VAL A 142 -4.16 -10.84 -5.71
N CYS A 143 -4.47 -10.88 -7.00
CA CYS A 143 -5.40 -11.88 -7.56
C CYS A 143 -4.78 -12.82 -8.60
N ARG A 144 -3.53 -12.56 -9.01
CA ARG A 144 -2.90 -13.31 -10.10
C ARG A 144 -1.39 -13.32 -10.01
N SER A 145 -0.79 -14.49 -10.25
CA SER A 145 0.66 -14.62 -10.39
C SER A 145 1.19 -13.81 -11.58
N GLY A 146 2.41 -13.27 -11.43
CA GLY A 146 3.05 -12.44 -12.46
C GLY A 146 2.66 -10.96 -12.42
N TRP A 147 1.74 -10.54 -11.54
CA TRP A 147 1.33 -9.14 -11.38
C TRP A 147 2.52 -8.21 -11.09
N MET A 148 3.48 -8.66 -10.27
CA MET A 148 4.63 -7.87 -9.89
C MET A 148 5.62 -7.73 -11.05
N SER A 149 5.91 -8.82 -11.77
CA SER A 149 6.69 -8.77 -13.01
C SER A 149 6.02 -7.89 -14.08
N PHE A 150 4.69 -7.93 -14.17
CA PHE A 150 3.94 -7.06 -15.07
C PHE A 150 4.19 -5.57 -14.74
N LEU A 151 3.98 -5.15 -13.48
CA LEU A 151 4.21 -3.76 -13.07
C LEU A 151 5.68 -3.35 -13.21
N LYS A 152 6.62 -4.19 -12.78
CA LYS A 152 8.06 -3.96 -12.95
C LYS A 152 8.44 -3.85 -14.43
N GLY A 153 7.81 -4.64 -15.30
CA GLY A 153 7.99 -4.58 -16.75
C GLY A 153 7.58 -3.24 -17.38
N LYS A 154 6.67 -2.49 -16.73
CA LYS A 154 6.26 -1.16 -17.17
C LYS A 154 7.28 -0.07 -16.81
N LEU A 155 8.22 -0.32 -15.92
CA LEU A 155 9.32 0.59 -15.55
C LEU A 155 10.48 0.56 -16.57
N ARG A 156 10.15 0.72 -17.86
CA ARG A 156 11.10 0.68 -18.97
C ARG A 156 10.92 1.91 -19.86
N ASN A 157 11.90 2.16 -20.73
CA ASN A 157 11.83 3.19 -21.77
C ASN A 157 11.48 4.59 -21.24
N GLY A 158 12.10 5.00 -20.13
CA GLY A 158 11.86 6.31 -19.50
C GLY A 158 10.65 6.37 -18.57
N THR A 159 9.97 5.25 -18.28
CA THR A 159 8.92 5.17 -17.26
C THR A 159 9.53 4.93 -15.88
N ALA A 160 9.29 5.84 -14.94
CA ALA A 160 9.87 5.81 -13.60
C ALA A 160 8.93 5.24 -12.53
N ALA A 161 7.62 5.22 -12.79
CA ALA A 161 6.64 4.63 -11.87
C ALA A 161 5.52 3.91 -12.62
N ALA A 162 5.01 2.84 -12.01
CA ALA A 162 3.93 2.03 -12.52
C ALA A 162 2.99 1.65 -11.37
N GLY A 163 1.69 1.91 -11.52
CA GLY A 163 0.71 1.63 -10.46
C GLY A 163 -0.58 1.02 -10.95
N VAL A 164 -1.38 0.55 -10.00
CA VAL A 164 -2.66 -0.12 -10.30
C VAL A 164 -3.83 0.84 -10.51
N ARG A 165 -3.64 2.14 -10.20
CA ARG A 165 -4.68 3.17 -10.34
C ARG A 165 -4.09 4.55 -10.58
N MET A 166 -4.49 5.19 -11.67
CA MET A 166 -4.35 6.64 -11.87
C MET A 166 -5.53 7.34 -11.19
N ASP A 167 -5.32 8.44 -10.48
CA ASP A 167 -6.37 9.29 -9.92
C ASP A 167 -6.34 10.65 -10.63
N ARG A 168 -7.41 10.99 -11.34
CA ARG A 168 -7.54 12.25 -12.10
C ARG A 168 -8.35 13.32 -11.37
N THR A 169 -8.68 13.10 -10.10
CA THR A 169 -9.48 14.07 -9.34
C THR A 169 -8.68 15.30 -8.89
N ARG A 170 -7.35 15.17 -8.77
CA ARG A 170 -6.47 16.23 -8.21
C ARG A 170 -5.67 16.98 -9.27
N THR A 171 -5.23 16.30 -10.31
CA THR A 171 -4.48 16.90 -11.42
C THR A 171 -5.09 16.49 -12.77
N PRO A 172 -5.04 17.36 -13.80
CA PRO A 172 -5.54 17.02 -15.14
C PRO A 172 -4.88 15.78 -15.74
N GLU A 173 -3.57 15.62 -15.54
CA GLU A 173 -2.78 14.49 -16.02
C GLU A 173 -2.94 13.23 -15.17
N GLY A 174 -3.54 13.37 -13.98
CA GLY A 174 -3.71 12.34 -12.96
C GLY A 174 -2.42 11.96 -12.24
N VAL A 175 -2.55 11.38 -11.05
CA VAL A 175 -1.44 10.92 -10.20
C VAL A 175 -1.60 9.44 -9.84
N LEU A 176 -0.50 8.71 -9.65
CA LEU A 176 -0.58 7.32 -9.20
C LEU A 176 -1.00 7.27 -7.74
N HIS A 177 -2.05 6.51 -7.46
CA HIS A 177 -2.50 6.38 -6.08
C HIS A 177 -1.61 5.43 -5.29
N VAL A 178 -1.21 5.83 -4.08
CA VAL A 178 -0.28 5.11 -3.18
C VAL A 178 -0.77 3.73 -2.69
N LEU A 179 -1.94 3.28 -3.13
CA LEU A 179 -2.52 1.99 -2.73
C LEU A 179 -1.79 0.78 -3.34
N GLY A 180 -0.96 1.01 -4.37
CA GLY A 180 -0.38 -0.04 -5.18
C GLY A 180 0.44 0.51 -6.34
N TYR A 181 1.44 1.36 -6.09
CA TYR A 181 2.38 1.76 -7.16
C TYR A 181 3.83 1.46 -6.81
N MET A 182 4.56 1.02 -7.82
CA MET A 182 5.99 0.75 -7.82
C MET A 182 6.73 1.92 -8.45
N VAL A 183 7.79 2.39 -7.81
CA VAL A 183 8.68 3.45 -8.30
C VAL A 183 10.12 2.94 -8.38
N ASP A 184 10.87 3.45 -9.35
CA ASP A 184 12.33 3.37 -9.34
C ASP A 184 12.86 4.14 -8.13
N PHE A 185 13.25 3.39 -7.09
CA PHE A 185 13.57 3.96 -5.79
C PHE A 185 14.92 4.69 -5.79
N ALA A 186 15.86 4.27 -6.64
CA ALA A 186 17.11 5.01 -6.80
C ALA A 186 16.84 6.40 -7.38
N LEU A 187 15.96 6.49 -8.39
CA LEU A 187 15.53 7.78 -8.94
C LEU A 187 14.70 8.60 -7.94
N PHE A 188 13.82 7.95 -7.18
CA PHE A 188 13.06 8.60 -6.09
C PHE A 188 14.00 9.30 -5.11
N GLN A 189 15.10 8.64 -4.73
CA GLN A 189 16.13 9.21 -3.85
C GLN A 189 16.95 10.31 -4.54
N GLU A 190 17.35 10.10 -5.80
CA GLU A 190 18.10 11.08 -6.59
C GLU A 190 17.36 12.42 -6.71
N LEU A 191 16.05 12.35 -6.94
CA LEU A 191 15.18 13.52 -7.03
C LEU A 191 14.73 14.07 -5.67
N ASN A 192 15.20 13.46 -4.57
CA ASN A 192 14.85 13.82 -3.19
C ASN A 192 13.33 13.92 -2.99
N LEU A 193 12.61 12.89 -3.42
CA LEU A 193 11.15 12.80 -3.30
C LEU A 193 10.76 12.28 -1.91
N ASP A 194 9.50 12.54 -1.53
CA ASP A 194 8.88 12.04 -0.31
C ASP A 194 7.38 11.75 -0.54
N PHE A 195 6.77 11.03 0.39
CA PHE A 195 5.36 10.65 0.39
C PHE A 195 4.47 11.62 1.18
N PHE A 196 5.01 12.69 1.76
CA PHE A 196 4.21 13.59 2.59
C PHE A 196 3.15 14.32 1.75
N PRO A 197 1.91 14.43 2.26
CA PRO A 197 0.86 15.11 1.53
C PRO A 197 1.01 16.64 1.63
N GLN A 198 0.59 17.35 0.58
CA GLN A 198 0.45 18.81 0.56
C GLN A 198 -1.03 19.15 0.36
N LEU A 199 -1.81 18.93 1.41
CA LEU A 199 -3.27 19.09 1.35
C LEU A 199 -3.67 20.57 1.19
N PRO A 200 -4.76 20.86 0.46
CA PRO A 200 -5.68 19.91 -0.14
C PRO A 200 -5.25 19.41 -1.54
N GLU A 201 -4.20 19.97 -2.12
CA GLU A 201 -3.82 19.77 -3.53
C GLU A 201 -3.27 18.36 -3.80
N PHE A 202 -2.36 17.88 -2.95
CA PHE A 202 -1.70 16.60 -3.11
C PHE A 202 -1.92 15.73 -1.86
N ASP A 203 -2.48 14.54 -2.07
CA ASP A 203 -2.57 13.51 -1.05
C ASP A 203 -1.26 12.71 -1.01
N VAL A 204 -1.21 11.70 -0.15
CA VAL A 204 -0.01 10.89 0.11
C VAL A 204 0.59 10.33 -1.19
N GLY A 205 1.84 10.68 -1.47
CA GLY A 205 2.60 10.18 -2.62
C GLY A 205 2.19 10.76 -3.98
N ASP A 206 1.19 11.63 -4.06
CA ASP A 206 0.76 12.20 -5.35
C ASP A 206 1.87 13.05 -6.00
N LEU A 207 2.58 13.82 -5.17
CA LEU A 207 3.64 14.73 -5.62
C LEU A 207 4.80 13.98 -6.28
N VAL A 208 5.06 12.72 -5.89
CA VAL A 208 6.05 11.85 -6.53
C VAL A 208 5.77 11.73 -8.02
N THR A 209 4.51 11.47 -8.39
CA THR A 209 4.12 11.34 -9.81
C THR A 209 4.31 12.65 -10.58
N VAL A 210 3.96 13.78 -9.97
CA VAL A 210 4.13 15.11 -10.59
C VAL A 210 5.61 15.40 -10.82
N LYS A 211 6.46 15.19 -9.80
CA LYS A 211 7.90 15.46 -9.87
C LYS A 211 8.64 14.56 -10.85
N LEU A 212 8.23 13.30 -10.96
CA LEU A 212 8.76 12.39 -11.99
C LEU A 212 8.48 12.92 -13.41
N ARG A 213 7.27 13.42 -13.66
CA ARG A 213 6.93 14.01 -14.97
C ARG A 213 7.66 15.33 -15.24
N GLU A 214 7.79 16.19 -14.23
CA GLU A 214 8.58 17.42 -14.33
C GLU A 214 10.05 17.14 -14.68
N ALA A 215 10.60 16.02 -14.19
CA ALA A 215 11.94 15.53 -14.52
C ALA A 215 12.02 14.80 -15.87
N GLY A 216 10.92 14.73 -16.63
CA GLY A 216 10.88 14.14 -17.97
C GLY A 216 10.61 12.63 -18.03
N PHE A 217 10.24 12.01 -16.91
CA PHE A 217 9.91 10.58 -16.86
C PHE A 217 8.42 10.32 -17.11
N GLY A 218 8.14 9.17 -17.74
CA GLY A 218 6.79 8.63 -17.86
C GLY A 218 6.30 7.99 -16.57
N VAL A 219 4.98 7.86 -16.46
CA VAL A 219 4.31 7.05 -15.45
C VAL A 219 3.24 6.19 -16.10
N PHE A 220 3.07 4.97 -15.60
CA PHE A 220 2.09 4.01 -16.10
C PHE A 220 1.04 3.73 -15.03
N ALA A 221 -0.22 3.60 -15.43
CA ALA A 221 -1.27 3.06 -14.57
C ALA A 221 -2.01 1.94 -15.29
N CYS A 222 -2.36 0.90 -14.56
CA CYS A 222 -3.27 -0.14 -15.04
C CYS A 222 -4.66 0.45 -15.38
N PRO A 223 -5.34 -0.07 -16.41
CA PRO A 223 -6.78 0.08 -16.55
C PRO A 223 -7.48 -0.38 -15.27
N ASN A 224 -8.52 0.32 -14.84
CA ASN A 224 -9.20 0.03 -13.59
C ASN A 224 -10.68 0.46 -13.58
N THR A 225 -11.50 -0.24 -12.79
CA THR A 225 -12.96 -0.01 -12.74
C THR A 225 -13.39 1.31 -12.09
N VAL A 226 -12.48 2.07 -11.49
CA VAL A 226 -12.82 3.40 -10.93
C VAL A 226 -13.08 4.40 -12.05
N TRP A 227 -12.24 4.37 -13.10
CA TRP A 227 -12.33 5.28 -14.23
C TRP A 227 -12.92 4.63 -15.48
N GLU A 228 -12.86 3.30 -15.58
CA GLU A 228 -13.37 2.51 -16.69
C GLU A 228 -14.30 1.42 -16.15
N PRO A 229 -15.50 1.77 -15.64
CA PRO A 229 -16.39 0.83 -14.97
C PRO A 229 -16.81 -0.36 -15.86
N ASP A 230 -16.87 -0.16 -17.19
CA ASP A 230 -17.26 -1.19 -18.16
C ASP A 230 -16.26 -2.35 -18.25
N LEU A 231 -15.03 -2.20 -17.74
CA LEU A 231 -14.06 -3.31 -17.65
C LEU A 231 -14.59 -4.50 -16.86
N VAL A 232 -15.57 -4.28 -15.96
CA VAL A 232 -16.25 -5.36 -15.23
C VAL A 232 -16.94 -6.36 -16.17
N GLN A 233 -17.34 -5.96 -17.37
CA GLN A 233 -18.00 -6.83 -18.33
C GLN A 233 -17.07 -7.90 -18.89
N GLY A 234 -15.76 -7.62 -18.92
CA GLY A 234 -14.73 -8.58 -19.35
C GLY A 234 -14.44 -9.68 -18.33
N ILE A 235 -14.92 -9.53 -17.08
CA ILE A 235 -14.76 -10.56 -16.05
C ILE A 235 -15.75 -11.71 -16.34
N PRO A 236 -15.33 -13.00 -16.27
CA PRO A 236 -16.22 -14.14 -16.45
C PRO A 236 -17.41 -14.12 -15.46
N ASP A 237 -18.61 -14.49 -15.92
CA ASP A 237 -19.83 -14.48 -15.09
C ASP A 237 -19.73 -15.40 -13.86
N CYS A 238 -18.95 -16.47 -13.96
CA CYS A 238 -18.71 -17.40 -12.85
C CYS A 238 -17.68 -16.88 -11.83
N SER A 239 -16.98 -15.78 -12.12
CA SER A 239 -15.96 -15.25 -11.23
C SER A 239 -16.60 -14.46 -10.09
N PRO A 240 -16.23 -14.73 -8.81
CA PRO A 240 -16.69 -13.90 -7.69
C PRO A 240 -16.23 -12.44 -7.80
N LEU A 241 -15.20 -12.18 -8.62
CA LEU A 241 -14.69 -10.84 -8.85
C LEU A 241 -15.65 -9.99 -9.68
N LYS A 242 -16.60 -10.56 -10.42
CA LYS A 242 -17.49 -9.78 -11.29
C LYS A 242 -18.50 -8.96 -10.49
N THR A 243 -19.08 -9.55 -9.45
CA THR A 243 -20.14 -8.93 -8.64
C THR A 243 -19.62 -8.14 -7.45
N LEU A 244 -18.34 -8.23 -7.13
CA LEU A 244 -17.73 -7.55 -5.98
C LEU A 244 -17.76 -6.01 -6.15
N HIS A 245 -18.11 -5.22 -5.14
CA HIS A 245 -18.20 -3.76 -5.31
C HIS A 245 -16.93 -3.07 -4.79
N VAL A 246 -15.83 -3.24 -5.53
CA VAL A 246 -14.47 -2.77 -5.18
C VAL A 246 -13.70 -2.22 -6.38
N ASP A 247 -12.59 -1.52 -6.12
CA ASP A 247 -11.65 -1.11 -7.16
C ASP A 247 -10.92 -2.35 -7.68
N ARG A 248 -10.79 -2.46 -9.01
CA ARG A 248 -10.09 -3.56 -9.67
C ARG A 248 -9.13 -3.00 -10.68
N ALA A 249 -7.92 -3.56 -10.73
CA ALA A 249 -6.93 -3.23 -11.74
C ALA A 249 -6.65 -4.43 -12.63
N PHE A 250 -6.40 -4.14 -13.90
CA PHE A 250 -6.26 -5.14 -14.95
C PHE A 250 -4.85 -5.10 -15.56
N ASP A 251 -4.36 -6.26 -16.01
CA ASP A 251 -3.19 -6.32 -16.90
C ASP A 251 -3.56 -6.05 -18.37
N ASP A 252 -2.56 -6.08 -19.26
CA ASP A 252 -2.76 -5.83 -20.70
C ASP A 252 -3.64 -6.91 -21.38
N ASP A 253 -3.74 -8.10 -20.77
CA ASP A 253 -4.55 -9.22 -21.25
C ASP A 253 -5.98 -9.19 -20.69
N GLY A 254 -6.35 -8.13 -19.95
CA GLY A 254 -7.69 -7.96 -19.38
C GLY A 254 -7.96 -8.83 -18.16
N ASN A 255 -6.93 -9.36 -17.50
CA ASN A 255 -7.09 -10.13 -16.27
C ASN A 255 -7.08 -9.22 -15.04
N VAL A 256 -7.93 -9.50 -14.06
CA VAL A 256 -7.87 -8.82 -12.76
C VAL A 256 -6.62 -9.28 -12.01
N ILE A 257 -5.70 -8.35 -11.73
CA ILE A 257 -4.44 -8.63 -11.03
C ILE A 257 -4.43 -8.09 -9.59
N PHE A 258 -5.27 -7.10 -9.30
CA PHE A 258 -5.25 -6.39 -8.02
C PHE A 258 -6.65 -5.88 -7.66
N LEU A 259 -7.00 -5.96 -6.38
CA LEU A 259 -8.23 -5.40 -5.80
C LEU A 259 -7.89 -4.43 -4.68
N HIS A 260 -8.74 -3.45 -4.48
CA HIS A 260 -8.68 -2.56 -3.32
C HIS A 260 -10.09 -2.30 -2.77
N LEU A 261 -10.30 -2.67 -1.51
CA LEU A 261 -11.59 -2.52 -0.82
C LEU A 261 -11.97 -1.05 -0.64
N GLY A 262 -10.96 -0.21 -0.36
CA GLY A 262 -11.11 1.22 -0.16
C GLY A 262 -11.65 1.59 1.22
N ARG A 263 -11.08 2.65 1.79
CA ARG A 263 -11.47 3.21 3.11
C ARG A 263 -11.29 2.22 4.27
N GLY A 264 -10.35 1.26 4.16
CA GLY A 264 -10.08 0.16 5.09
C GLY A 264 -10.29 0.48 6.57
N ILE A 265 -9.58 1.47 7.15
CA ILE A 265 -9.72 1.83 8.57
C ILE A 265 -11.16 2.23 8.92
N ARG A 266 -11.79 3.10 8.13
CA ARG A 266 -13.19 3.53 8.36
C ARG A 266 -14.20 2.41 8.13
N ARG A 267 -13.92 1.46 7.22
CA ARG A 267 -14.74 0.25 7.08
C ARG A 267 -14.57 -0.70 8.27
N SER A 268 -13.36 -0.86 8.77
CA SER A 268 -13.05 -1.70 9.93
C SER A 268 -13.70 -1.20 11.23
N THR A 269 -13.98 0.10 11.32
CA THR A 269 -14.71 0.71 12.45
C THR A 269 -16.23 0.80 12.21
N GLY A 270 -16.72 0.38 11.03
CA GLY A 270 -18.14 0.43 10.67
C GLY A 270 -18.67 1.82 10.26
N GLU A 271 -17.78 2.81 10.11
CA GLU A 271 -18.10 4.19 9.72
C GLU A 271 -18.48 4.33 8.24
N HIS A 272 -18.21 3.32 7.41
CA HIS A 272 -18.58 3.29 6.00
C HIS A 272 -19.35 2.02 5.65
N ARG A 273 -20.61 2.16 5.22
CA ARG A 273 -21.53 1.03 4.97
C ARG A 273 -21.85 0.74 3.50
N ASN A 274 -21.51 1.63 2.57
CA ASN A 274 -21.78 1.43 1.15
C ASN A 274 -20.71 0.56 0.48
N GLY A 275 -21.08 -0.34 -0.42
CA GLY A 275 -20.17 -1.25 -1.12
C GLY A 275 -19.86 -2.52 -0.33
N THR A 276 -18.82 -3.26 -0.74
CA THR A 276 -18.44 -4.54 -0.12
C THR A 276 -18.10 -4.40 1.36
N SER A 277 -18.60 -5.32 2.19
CA SER A 277 -18.30 -5.38 3.62
C SER A 277 -16.94 -6.03 3.90
N VAL A 278 -16.42 -5.91 5.12
CA VAL A 278 -15.17 -6.60 5.50
C VAL A 278 -15.36 -8.11 5.44
N GLU A 279 -16.51 -8.62 5.90
CA GLU A 279 -16.83 -10.05 5.89
C GLU A 279 -16.92 -10.59 4.47
N GLU A 280 -17.60 -9.89 3.56
CA GLU A 280 -17.67 -10.25 2.14
C GLU A 280 -16.27 -10.24 1.49
N TRP A 281 -15.46 -9.23 1.81
CA TRP A 281 -14.09 -9.12 1.32
C TRP A 281 -13.22 -10.30 1.77
N LEU A 282 -13.28 -10.66 3.04
CA LEU A 282 -12.52 -11.78 3.60
C LEU A 282 -12.97 -13.11 3.01
N LEU A 283 -14.27 -13.30 2.79
CA LEU A 283 -14.80 -14.49 2.13
C LEU A 283 -14.26 -14.61 0.69
N VAL A 284 -14.21 -13.51 -0.06
CA VAL A 284 -13.62 -13.52 -1.41
C VAL A 284 -12.12 -13.80 -1.34
N ALA A 285 -11.39 -13.19 -0.41
CA ALA A 285 -9.96 -13.42 -0.23
C ALA A 285 -9.65 -14.90 0.03
N GLU A 286 -10.35 -15.51 0.99
CA GLU A 286 -10.18 -16.92 1.35
C GLU A 286 -10.42 -17.85 0.15
N ASN A 287 -11.49 -17.59 -0.61
CA ASN A 287 -11.81 -18.35 -1.82
C ASN A 287 -10.72 -18.22 -2.90
N LEU A 288 -10.20 -17.01 -3.14
CA LEU A 288 -9.13 -16.78 -4.11
C LEU A 288 -7.83 -17.49 -3.73
N ILE A 289 -7.46 -17.38 -2.44
CA ILE A 289 -6.23 -17.98 -1.91
C ILE A 289 -6.32 -19.52 -1.96
N SER A 290 -7.49 -20.08 -1.64
CA SER A 290 -7.71 -21.54 -1.57
C SER A 290 -7.91 -22.21 -2.93
N ALA A 291 -8.65 -21.59 -3.87
CA ALA A 291 -9.07 -22.22 -5.12
C ALA A 291 -7.94 -22.56 -6.09
N SER A 292 -6.80 -21.88 -5.98
CA SER A 292 -5.68 -22.02 -6.91
C SER A 292 -4.79 -23.25 -6.64
N GLY A 293 -5.09 -24.04 -5.61
CA GLY A 293 -4.37 -25.29 -5.29
C GLY A 293 -4.76 -26.50 -6.15
N GLN A 294 -5.67 -26.33 -7.12
CA GLN A 294 -6.23 -27.42 -7.93
C GLN A 294 -5.99 -27.30 -9.45
N SER A 295 -5.18 -26.33 -9.90
CA SER A 295 -4.85 -26.13 -11.33
C SER A 295 -3.43 -26.55 -11.67
#